data_AF-A0A5E4Q4B4-F1
#
_entry.id   AF-A0A5E4Q4B4-F1
#
_cell.length_a   1.000
_cell.length_b   1.000
_cell.length_c   1.000
_cell.angle_alpha   90.00
_cell.angle_beta   90.00
_cell.angle_gamma   90.00
#
_symmetry.space_group_name_H-M   'P 1'
#
loop_
_entity.id
_entity.type
_entity.pdbx_description
1 polymer ?
#
loop_
_entity_poly.entity_id
_entity_poly.type
_entity_poly.pdbx_seq_one_letter_code
_entity_poly.pdbx_strand_id
1 'polypeptide(L)'
;MMKTHFLLLFVLIFLQNESYGEEDEPGPEDGKIVGRYKTNIIEIPYQVLLVSTKNKNFYYCGGSILSEKYILTAAHCVVGIDEFHQRCQ
;
A
#
# COMPACT_ATOMS: atom_id res chain seq x y z
N MET A 1 -22.93 42.65 -14.56
CA MET A 1 -23.22 41.28 -15.03
C MET A 1 -21.99 40.38 -15.20
N MET A 2 -20.76 40.90 -15.37
CA MET A 2 -19.56 40.05 -15.57
C MET A 2 -18.88 39.57 -14.27
N LYS A 3 -19.11 40.27 -13.15
CA LYS A 3 -18.53 39.95 -11.83
C LYS A 3 -19.15 38.71 -11.19
N THR A 4 -20.45 38.50 -11.38
CA THR A 4 -21.16 37.29 -10.91
C THR A 4 -20.68 36.04 -11.63
N HIS A 5 -20.34 36.12 -12.92
CA HIS A 5 -19.78 34.99 -13.65
C HIS A 5 -18.36 34.62 -13.19
N PHE A 6 -17.50 35.61 -12.95
CA PHE A 6 -16.17 35.39 -12.42
C PHE A 6 -16.20 34.77 -11.01
N LEU A 7 -17.11 35.24 -10.15
CA LEU A 7 -17.32 34.65 -8.82
C LEU A 7 -17.82 33.20 -8.91
N LEU A 8 -18.73 32.89 -9.85
CA LEU A 8 -19.19 31.52 -10.06
C LEU A 8 -18.07 30.60 -10.57
N LEU A 9 -17.21 31.06 -11.48
CA LEU A 9 -16.07 30.28 -11.96
C LEU A 9 -15.03 30.05 -10.87
N PHE A 10 -14.75 31.06 -10.04
CA PHE A 10 -13.83 30.92 -8.91
C PHE A 10 -14.38 29.92 -7.88
N VAL A 11 -15.68 29.98 -7.56
CA VAL A 11 -16.34 29.01 -6.67
C VAL A 11 -16.27 27.59 -7.25
N LEU A 12 -16.52 27.40 -8.55
CA LEU A 12 -16.42 26.08 -9.18
C LEU A 12 -14.98 25.53 -9.21
N ILE A 13 -13.98 26.39 -9.43
CA ILE A 13 -12.57 26.02 -9.37
C ILE A 13 -12.16 25.64 -7.93
N PHE A 14 -12.61 26.39 -6.93
CA PHE A 14 -12.38 26.03 -5.52
C PHE A 14 -13.07 24.70 -5.16
N LEU A 15 -14.32 24.48 -5.60
CA LEU A 15 -15.03 23.22 -5.40
C LEU A 15 -14.37 22.02 -6.11
N GLN A 16 -13.69 22.24 -7.24
CA GLN A 16 -12.92 21.18 -7.90
C GLN A 16 -11.52 20.97 -7.28
N ASN A 17 -10.91 22.02 -6.70
CA ASN A 17 -9.60 21.94 -6.07
C ASN A 17 -9.63 21.37 -4.64
N GLU A 18 -10.82 21.25 -4.03
CA GLU A 18 -10.99 20.68 -2.69
C GLU A 18 -11.12 19.14 -2.68
N SER A 19 -11.15 18.48 -3.85
CA SER A 19 -11.57 17.07 -3.97
C SER A 19 -10.57 16.16 -4.70
N TYR A 20 -9.29 16.21 -4.29
CA TYR A 20 -8.39 15.07 -4.51
C TYR A 20 -7.45 14.89 -3.31
N GLY A 21 -8.03 14.86 -2.11
CA GLY A 21 -7.44 14.09 -1.03
C GLY A 21 -7.92 12.65 -1.20
N GLU A 22 -7.01 11.70 -1.39
CA GLU A 22 -7.35 10.29 -1.22
C GLU A 22 -7.83 10.12 0.22
N GLU A 23 -9.11 9.83 0.42
CA GLU A 23 -9.64 9.56 1.75
C GLU A 23 -8.94 8.31 2.28
N ASP A 24 -8.02 8.52 3.23
CA ASP A 24 -7.52 7.47 4.10
C ASP A 24 -8.69 7.01 4.97
N GLU A 25 -9.51 6.11 4.41
CA GLU A 25 -10.48 5.37 5.19
C GLU A 25 -9.73 4.73 6.36
N PRO A 26 -10.03 5.11 7.62
CA PRO A 26 -9.36 4.53 8.77
C PRO A 26 -9.65 3.04 8.74
N GLY A 27 -8.64 2.25 8.37
CA GLY A 27 -8.75 0.79 8.44
C GLY A 27 -9.20 0.40 9.85
N PRO A 28 -9.84 -0.76 10.05
CA PRO A 28 -10.40 -1.14 11.33
C PRO A 28 -9.47 -0.78 12.50
N GLU A 29 -9.97 0.00 13.47
CA GLU A 29 -9.27 0.37 14.71
C GLU A 29 -9.11 -0.88 15.59
N ASP A 30 -8.39 -1.89 15.10
CA ASP A 30 -8.06 -3.11 15.85
C ASP A 30 -6.80 -2.91 16.73
N GLY A 31 -6.27 -1.69 16.75
CA GLY A 31 -5.17 -1.27 17.62
C GLY A 31 -3.82 -1.90 17.27
N LYS A 32 -3.65 -2.51 16.09
CA LYS A 32 -2.43 -3.27 15.81
C LYS A 32 -1.19 -2.45 15.46
N ILE A 33 -1.31 -1.22 14.95
CA ILE A 33 -0.14 -0.43 14.47
C ILE A 33 -0.31 1.07 14.78
N VAL A 34 0.54 1.62 15.66
CA VAL A 34 0.57 3.06 15.99
C VAL A 34 1.31 3.83 14.89
N GLY A 35 0.70 4.91 14.36
CA GLY A 35 1.32 5.77 13.36
C GLY A 35 1.38 5.19 11.93
N ARG A 36 0.55 4.18 11.62
CA ARG A 36 0.40 3.70 10.23
C ARG A 36 -0.17 4.80 9.33
N TYR A 37 0.23 4.75 8.07
CA TYR A 37 -0.41 5.49 6.98
C TYR A 37 -0.60 4.51 5.82
N LYS A 38 -1.63 4.71 5.01
CA LYS A 38 -1.81 3.92 3.78
C LYS A 38 -0.72 4.33 2.81
N THR A 39 -0.14 3.34 2.12
CA THR A 39 0.88 3.58 1.09
C THR A 39 0.58 2.72 -0.12
N ASN A 40 1.17 3.06 -1.26
CA ASN A 40 1.03 2.33 -2.52
C ASN A 40 2.40 1.80 -2.99
N ILE A 41 2.38 0.84 -3.92
CA ILE A 41 3.61 0.28 -4.51
C ILE A 41 4.46 1.34 -5.22
N ILE A 42 3.87 2.46 -5.65
CA ILE A 42 4.64 3.57 -6.24
C ILE A 42 5.57 4.23 -5.21
N GLU A 43 5.11 4.35 -3.96
CA GLU A 43 5.87 5.03 -2.90
C GLU A 43 6.91 4.12 -2.26
N ILE A 44 6.57 2.83 -2.07
CA ILE A 44 7.45 1.83 -1.47
C ILE A 44 7.64 0.65 -2.46
N PRO A 45 8.32 0.87 -3.59
CA PRO A 45 8.36 -0.08 -4.70
C PRO A 45 9.15 -1.36 -4.41
N TYR A 46 9.99 -1.34 -3.37
CA TYR A 46 10.74 -2.50 -2.94
C TYR A 46 9.94 -3.44 -2.04
N GLN A 47 8.78 -3.02 -1.50
CA GLN A 47 7.99 -3.85 -0.60
C GLN A 47 7.35 -5.02 -1.34
N VAL A 48 7.49 -6.24 -0.81
CA VAL A 48 6.85 -7.44 -1.37
C VAL A 48 6.17 -8.28 -0.30
N LEU A 49 5.09 -8.97 -0.69
CA LEU A 49 4.45 -10.02 0.10
C LEU A 49 5.04 -11.37 -0.29
N LEU A 50 5.60 -12.08 0.69
CA LEU A 50 6.05 -13.46 0.52
C LEU A 50 4.96 -14.40 1.04
N VAL A 51 4.45 -15.27 0.15
CA VAL A 51 3.48 -16.31 0.49
C VAL A 51 4.18 -17.66 0.42
N SER A 52 4.18 -18.39 1.52
CA SER A 52 4.77 -19.73 1.60
C SER A 52 3.77 -20.73 2.15
N THR A 53 4.03 -22.01 1.90
CA THR A 53 3.25 -23.11 2.47
C THR A 53 4.12 -23.96 3.38
N LYS A 54 3.54 -24.41 4.50
CA LYS A 54 4.15 -25.41 5.38
C LYS A 54 3.05 -26.26 5.99
N ASN A 55 3.14 -27.58 5.88
CA ASN A 55 2.13 -28.51 6.38
C ASN A 55 0.72 -28.20 5.85
N LYS A 56 0.61 -27.80 4.57
CA LYS A 56 -0.64 -27.36 3.91
C LYS A 56 -1.25 -26.06 4.46
N ASN A 57 -0.56 -25.33 5.35
CA ASN A 57 -0.97 -24.02 5.83
C ASN A 57 -0.20 -22.91 5.10
N PHE A 58 -0.84 -21.76 4.90
CA PHE A 58 -0.22 -20.58 4.32
C PHE A 58 0.42 -19.71 5.42
N TYR A 59 1.61 -19.20 5.12
CA TYR A 59 2.35 -18.25 5.95
C TYR A 59 2.70 -17.02 5.12
N TYR A 60 2.58 -15.86 5.76
CA TYR A 60 2.77 -14.55 5.14
C TYR A 60 3.93 -13.83 5.82
N CYS A 61 4.85 -13.32 5.02
CA CYS A 61 5.97 -12.51 5.46
C CYS A 61 6.17 -11.29 4.55
N GLY A 62 6.87 -10.29 5.06
CA GLY A 62 7.39 -9.20 4.23
C GLY A 62 8.74 -9.53 3.60
N GLY A 63 9.12 -8.75 2.59
CA GLY A 63 10.46 -8.73 2.03
C GLY A 63 10.75 -7.41 1.32
N SER A 64 12.00 -7.24 0.91
CA SER A 64 12.44 -6.07 0.13
C SER A 64 13.19 -6.51 -1.12
N ILE A 65 12.88 -5.91 -2.27
CA ILE A 65 13.65 -6.10 -3.51
C ILE A 65 15.05 -5.53 -3.29
N LEU A 66 16.05 -6.41 -3.30
CA LEU A 66 17.47 -6.04 -3.19
C LEU A 66 18.10 -5.87 -4.58
N SER A 67 17.66 -6.65 -5.55
CA SER A 67 18.06 -6.55 -6.96
C SER A 67 17.05 -7.28 -7.85
N GLU A 68 17.29 -7.26 -9.18
CA GLU A 68 16.49 -7.98 -10.18
C GLU A 68 16.23 -9.47 -9.85
N LYS A 69 17.12 -10.10 -9.07
CA LYS A 69 17.05 -11.55 -8.78
C LYS A 69 17.00 -11.88 -7.30
N TYR A 70 17.04 -10.88 -6.41
CA TYR A 70 17.17 -11.12 -4.97
C TYR A 70 16.15 -10.33 -4.17
N ILE A 71 15.43 -11.04 -3.31
CA ILE A 71 14.59 -10.46 -2.25
C ILE A 71 15.30 -10.70 -0.92
N LEU A 72 15.44 -9.64 -0.13
CA LEU A 72 15.88 -9.70 1.26
C LEU A 72 14.67 -9.96 2.17
N THR A 73 14.77 -10.92 3.08
CA THR A 73 13.72 -11.24 4.06
C THR A 73 14.32 -11.83 5.34
N ALA A 74 13.50 -12.03 6.37
CA ALA A 74 13.92 -12.66 7.61
C ALA A 74 14.16 -14.17 7.43
N ALA A 75 15.19 -14.70 8.09
CA ALA A 75 15.52 -16.12 8.01
C ALA A 75 14.34 -17.04 8.43
N HIS A 76 13.56 -16.67 9.44
CA HIS A 76 12.44 -17.49 9.90
C HIS A 76 11.29 -17.60 8.88
N CYS A 77 11.25 -16.73 7.86
CA CYS A 77 10.26 -16.80 6.79
C CYS A 77 10.59 -17.86 5.73
N VAL A 78 11.84 -18.35 5.67
CA VAL A 78 12.29 -19.33 4.68
C VAL A 78 12.59 -20.70 5.27
N VAL A 79 12.68 -20.83 6.60
CA VAL A 79 13.08 -22.07 7.26
C VAL A 79 11.93 -23.06 7.34
N GLY A 80 12.10 -24.23 6.74
CA GLY A 80 11.17 -25.35 6.84
C GLY A 80 9.83 -25.11 6.14
N ILE A 81 9.84 -24.30 5.09
CA ILE A 81 8.74 -24.17 4.14
C ILE A 81 8.80 -25.30 3.11
N ASP A 82 7.63 -25.69 2.60
CA ASP A 82 7.51 -26.69 1.55
C ASP A 82 7.63 -26.05 0.15
N GLU A 83 7.06 -24.84 -0.03
CA GLU A 83 7.08 -24.12 -1.31
C GLU A 83 6.93 -22.59 -1.12
N PHE A 84 7.57 -21.80 -1.99
CA PHE A 84 7.35 -20.35 -2.10
C PHE A 84 6.46 -20.05 -3.31
N HIS A 85 5.39 -19.29 -3.10
CA HIS A 85 4.60 -18.70 -4.16
C HIS A 85 4.96 -17.22 -4.28
N GLN A 86 5.81 -16.89 -5.26
CA GLN A 86 6.03 -15.51 -5.68
C GLN A 86 4.86 -15.08 -6.57
N ARG A 87 3.79 -14.57 -5.96
CA ARG A 87 2.81 -13.76 -6.69
C ARG A 87 3.27 -12.32 -6.65
N CYS A 88 3.95 -11.88 -7.71
CA CYS A 88 4.05 -10.46 -7.99
C CYS A 88 2.65 -9.98 -8.35
N GLN A 89 2.08 -9.11 -7.52
CA GLN A 89 0.83 -8.42 -7.77
C GLN A 89 1.12 -6.92 -7.75
#